data_AF-A0A2X1NF17-F1
#
_entry.id   AF-A0A2X1NF17-F1
#
_cell.length_a   1.000
_cell.length_b   1.000
_cell.length_c   1.000
_cell.angle_alpha   90.00
_cell.angle_beta   90.00
_cell.angle_gamma   90.00
#
_symmetry.space_group_name_H-M   'P 1'
#
loop_
_entity.id
_entity.type
_entity.pdbx_description
1 polymer ?
#
loop_
_entity_poly.entity_id
_entity_poly.type
_entity_poly.pdbx_seq_one_letter_code
_entity_poly.pdbx_strand_id
1 'polypeptide(L)'
;MVNIDAQLNELTFKEAEISKLYTKVHPAYRTLLEKRQALEDEKAKLNGRVTAMPKTQQEIVRLTRDVESGQQVYMQLLNKEQELKITEASTVGDVRIVDPAITQPGVLKPKKGLIILGAIILGLMLSIVGVLLRSLFNRGIDSPQVLEEHGISVYASIPLSEWQKARDSVKTIKGIKRYKQSQLLAVGNPTDLAIEAIRSLRTSLHFAMMQAQNNVLMMTGVSPSIGKTFVCANLAAVISQTNKRVLLIDCDMRKGYTHELLGHQ
;
A
#
# COMPACT_ATOMS: atom_id res chain seq x y z
N MET A 1 72.67 -36.88 36.56
CA MET A 1 71.98 -37.70 35.53
C MET A 1 70.51 -37.31 35.40
N VAL A 2 69.74 -37.18 36.49
CA VAL A 2 68.32 -36.80 36.46
C VAL A 2 68.05 -35.50 35.69
N ASN A 3 68.89 -34.48 35.87
CA ASN A 3 68.78 -33.21 35.14
C ASN A 3 68.98 -33.36 33.62
N ILE A 4 69.88 -34.25 33.17
CA ILE A 4 70.12 -34.51 31.74
C ILE A 4 68.91 -35.25 31.14
N ASP A 5 68.36 -36.23 31.86
CA ASP A 5 67.15 -36.95 31.42
C ASP A 5 65.93 -36.02 31.36
N ALA A 6 65.78 -35.11 32.34
CA ALA A 6 64.73 -34.08 32.32
C ALA A 6 64.89 -33.12 31.14
N GLN A 7 66.11 -32.63 30.88
CA GLN A 7 66.40 -31.76 29.72
C GLN A 7 66.18 -32.47 28.39
N LEU A 8 66.53 -33.76 28.27
CA LEU A 8 66.26 -34.56 27.07
C LEU A 8 64.75 -34.74 26.85
N ASN A 9 63.98 -35.00 27.91
CA ASN A 9 62.52 -35.08 27.83
C ASN A 9 61.90 -33.73 27.43
N GLU A 10 62.35 -32.63 28.03
CA GLU A 10 61.89 -31.28 27.68
C GLU A 10 62.22 -30.94 26.21
N LEU A 11 63.43 -31.28 25.73
CA LEU A 11 63.81 -31.12 24.33
C LEU A 11 62.96 -32.00 23.40
N THR A 12 62.53 -33.18 23.84
CA THR A 12 61.64 -34.06 23.07
C THR A 12 60.25 -33.43 22.90
N PHE A 13 59.70 -32.82 23.96
CA PHE A 13 58.44 -32.07 23.85
C PHE A 13 58.58 -30.84 22.96
N LYS A 14 59.69 -30.09 23.09
CA LYS A 14 60.00 -28.96 22.21
C LYS A 14 60.20 -29.38 20.75
N GLU A 15 60.78 -30.55 20.50
CA GLU A 15 60.88 -31.12 19.15
C GLU A 15 59.49 -31.41 18.56
N ALA A 16 58.57 -31.95 19.37
CA ALA A 16 57.19 -32.21 18.94
C ALA A 16 56.40 -30.92 18.61
N GLU A 17 56.71 -29.81 19.28
CA GLU A 17 56.13 -28.49 18.96
C GLU A 17 56.76 -27.86 17.71
N ILE A 18 58.10 -27.85 17.63
CA ILE A 18 58.83 -27.23 16.52
C ILE A 18 58.64 -28.03 15.23
N SER A 19 58.51 -29.36 15.27
CA SER A 19 58.23 -30.19 14.09
C SER A 19 56.87 -29.90 13.45
N LYS A 20 55.91 -29.34 14.19
CA LYS A 20 54.63 -28.86 13.61
C LYS A 20 54.78 -27.55 12.84
N LEU A 21 55.80 -26.75 13.17
CA LEU A 21 55.97 -25.38 12.66
C LEU A 21 57.11 -25.26 11.64
N TYR A 22 58.13 -26.11 11.70
CA TYR A 22 59.37 -25.98 10.92
C TYR A 22 59.85 -27.32 10.35
N THR A 23 60.37 -27.30 9.12
CA THR A 23 61.07 -28.45 8.51
C THR A 23 62.45 -28.68 9.13
N LYS A 24 62.96 -29.92 9.09
CA LYS A 24 64.25 -30.34 9.70
C LYS A 24 65.50 -29.55 9.27
N VAL A 25 65.41 -28.79 8.17
CA VAL A 25 66.51 -27.96 7.63
C VAL A 25 66.57 -26.58 8.31
N HIS A 26 65.50 -26.17 8.99
CA HIS A 26 65.41 -24.84 9.62
C HIS A 26 66.45 -24.67 10.73
N PRO A 27 67.13 -23.50 10.84
CA PRO A 27 68.18 -23.28 11.84
C PRO A 27 67.77 -23.63 13.27
N ALA A 28 66.56 -23.26 13.68
CA ALA A 28 66.05 -23.57 15.02
C ALA A 28 65.89 -25.07 15.30
N TYR A 29 65.49 -25.87 14.29
CA TYR A 29 65.36 -27.33 14.44
C TYR A 29 66.74 -27.99 14.52
N ARG A 30 67.71 -27.50 13.71
CA ARG A 30 69.11 -27.96 13.76
C ARG A 30 69.77 -27.67 15.11
N THR A 31 69.63 -26.45 15.64
CA THR A 31 70.20 -26.11 16.95
C THR A 31 69.61 -26.96 18.07
N LEU A 32 68.32 -27.30 18.00
CA LEU A 32 67.68 -28.20 18.95
C LEU A 32 68.25 -29.63 18.86
N LEU A 33 68.42 -30.16 17.64
CA LEU A 33 69.03 -31.47 17.42
C LEU A 33 70.49 -31.52 17.88
N GLU A 34 71.28 -30.49 17.59
CA GLU A 34 72.67 -30.38 18.04
C GLU A 34 72.76 -30.36 19.57
N LYS A 35 71.86 -29.61 20.23
CA LYS A 35 71.78 -29.57 21.69
C LYS A 35 71.36 -30.92 22.27
N ARG A 36 70.43 -31.62 21.62
CA ARG A 36 70.00 -32.98 22.00
C ARG A 36 71.15 -33.97 21.90
N GLN A 37 71.89 -33.93 20.79
CA GLN A 37 73.03 -34.81 20.56
C GLN A 37 74.14 -34.55 21.58
N ALA A 38 74.45 -33.29 21.88
CA ALA A 38 75.44 -32.93 22.89
C ALA A 38 75.10 -33.51 24.28
N LEU A 39 73.82 -33.46 24.66
CA LEU A 39 73.35 -34.03 25.93
C LEU A 39 73.34 -35.57 25.91
N GLU A 40 73.05 -36.21 24.78
CA GLU A 40 73.15 -37.67 24.61
C GLU A 40 74.61 -38.14 24.74
N ASP A 41 75.56 -37.42 24.15
CA ASP A 41 76.99 -37.72 24.24
C ASP A 41 77.52 -37.51 25.68
N GLU A 42 77.06 -36.46 26.36
CA GLU A 42 77.38 -36.22 27.78
C GLU A 42 76.80 -37.32 28.68
N LYS A 43 75.56 -37.76 28.41
CA LYS A 43 74.92 -38.90 29.09
C LYS A 43 75.70 -40.18 28.88
N ALA A 44 76.16 -40.47 27.66
CA ALA A 44 76.97 -41.64 27.36
C ALA A 44 78.31 -41.64 28.12
N LYS A 45 79.00 -40.49 28.19
CA LYS A 45 80.23 -40.32 28.97
C LYS A 45 80.00 -40.54 30.47
N LEU A 46 78.91 -39.99 31.02
CA LEU A 46 78.53 -40.17 32.43
C LEU A 46 78.15 -41.63 32.74
N ASN A 47 77.43 -42.30 31.84
CA ASN A 47 77.11 -43.72 31.97
C ASN A 47 78.38 -44.59 31.99
N GLY A 48 79.35 -44.32 31.10
CA GLY A 48 80.63 -45.02 31.10
C GLY A 48 81.40 -44.87 32.42
N ARG A 49 81.34 -43.68 33.04
CA ARG A 49 81.92 -43.43 34.38
C ARG A 49 81.18 -44.19 35.48
N VAL A 50 79.86 -44.32 35.40
CA VAL A 50 79.07 -45.09 36.37
C VAL A 50 79.33 -46.59 36.23
N THR A 51 79.47 -47.13 35.02
CA THR A 51 79.79 -48.55 34.82
C THR A 51 81.19 -48.93 35.32
N ALA A 52 82.13 -47.98 35.36
CA ALA A 52 83.48 -48.17 35.90
C ALA A 52 83.56 -48.12 37.44
N MET A 53 82.48 -47.77 38.14
CA MET A 53 82.45 -47.72 39.61
C MET A 53 82.20 -49.11 40.23
N PRO A 54 82.66 -49.37 41.48
CA PRO A 54 82.27 -50.55 42.25
C PRO A 54 80.75 -50.68 42.41
N LYS A 55 80.24 -51.92 42.51
CA LYS A 55 78.80 -52.23 42.51
C LYS A 55 77.99 -51.45 43.56
N THR A 56 78.55 -51.22 44.75
CA THR A 56 77.89 -50.45 45.83
C THR A 56 77.71 -48.97 45.48
N GLN A 57 78.68 -48.34 44.80
CA GLN A 57 78.56 -46.96 44.35
C GLN A 57 77.55 -46.81 43.20
N GLN A 58 77.46 -47.81 42.31
CA GLN A 58 76.43 -47.84 41.27
C GLN A 58 75.03 -47.90 41.87
N GLU A 59 74.84 -48.70 42.92
CA GLU A 59 73.57 -48.87 43.61
C GLU A 59 73.13 -47.58 44.32
N ILE A 60 74.05 -46.88 44.99
CA ILE A 60 73.78 -45.56 45.60
C ILE A 60 73.34 -44.55 44.52
N VAL A 61 74.07 -44.44 43.41
CA VAL A 61 73.70 -43.50 42.33
C VAL A 61 72.33 -43.82 41.75
N ARG A 62 71.99 -45.11 41.61
CA ARG A 62 70.67 -45.53 41.16
C ARG A 62 69.57 -45.15 42.15
N LEU A 63 69.76 -45.44 43.44
CA LEU A 63 68.78 -45.11 44.48
C LEU A 63 68.59 -43.60 44.62
N THR A 64 69.67 -42.81 44.58
CA THR A 64 69.59 -41.34 44.59
C THR A 64 68.81 -40.83 43.38
N ARG A 65 69.05 -41.39 42.20
CA ARG A 65 68.32 -41.03 40.98
C ARG A 65 66.82 -41.33 41.11
N ASP A 66 66.47 -42.49 41.67
CA ASP A 66 65.09 -42.91 41.81
C ASP A 66 64.35 -42.03 42.86
N VAL A 67 65.03 -41.63 43.94
CA VAL A 67 64.50 -40.66 44.93
C VAL A 67 64.30 -39.27 44.32
N GLU A 68 65.31 -38.74 43.62
CA GLU A 68 65.23 -37.43 42.96
C GLU A 68 64.11 -37.39 41.91
N SER A 69 63.97 -38.46 41.11
CA SER A 69 62.89 -38.59 40.13
C SER A 69 61.52 -38.63 40.81
N GLY A 70 61.37 -39.39 41.90
CA GLY A 70 60.13 -39.46 42.66
C GLY A 70 59.73 -38.11 43.25
N GLN A 71 60.70 -37.36 43.80
CA GLN A 71 60.48 -36.03 44.35
C GLN A 71 60.03 -35.02 43.27
N GLN A 72 60.61 -35.07 42.07
CA GLN A 72 60.19 -34.21 40.96
C GLN A 72 58.76 -34.49 40.51
N VAL A 73 58.38 -35.77 40.38
CA VAL A 73 57.00 -36.16 40.02
C VAL A 73 56.01 -35.70 41.09
N TYR A 74 56.35 -35.86 42.37
CA TYR A 74 55.52 -35.39 43.47
C TYR A 74 55.28 -33.88 43.41
N MET A 75 56.33 -33.08 43.17
CA MET A 75 56.20 -31.63 43.04
C MET A 75 55.37 -31.21 41.82
N GLN A 76 55.47 -31.92 40.69
CA GLN A 76 54.64 -31.66 39.51
C GLN A 76 53.15 -31.94 39.78
N LEU A 77 52.84 -33.06 40.45
CA LEU A 77 51.47 -33.40 40.83
C LEU A 77 50.89 -32.36 41.78
N LEU A 78 51.67 -31.91 42.77
CA LEU A 78 51.26 -30.88 43.72
C LEU A 78 50.92 -29.55 43.01
N ASN A 79 51.78 -29.11 42.09
CA ASN A 79 51.52 -27.89 41.31
C ASN A 79 50.26 -28.03 40.47
N LYS A 80 50.02 -29.20 39.86
CA LYS A 80 48.84 -29.42 39.02
C LYS A 80 47.55 -29.45 39.83
N GLU A 81 47.58 -30.06 41.02
CA GLU A 81 46.46 -30.02 41.96
C GLU A 81 46.07 -28.58 42.32
N GLN A 82 47.07 -27.74 42.58
CA GLN A 82 46.86 -26.34 42.97
C GLN A 82 46.28 -25.49 41.81
N GLU A 83 46.76 -25.72 40.59
CA GLU A 83 46.20 -25.12 39.36
C GLU A 83 44.73 -25.52 39.14
N LEU A 84 44.40 -26.80 39.35
CA LEU A 84 43.02 -27.29 39.22
C LEU A 84 42.10 -26.70 40.28
N LYS A 85 42.56 -26.57 41.53
CA LYS A 85 41.80 -25.89 42.61
C LYS A 85 41.49 -24.44 42.28
N ILE A 86 42.44 -23.71 41.68
CA ILE A 86 42.21 -22.33 41.23
C ILE A 86 41.20 -22.30 40.07
N THR A 87 41.33 -23.23 39.12
CA THR A 87 40.43 -23.34 37.97
C THR A 87 39.00 -23.65 38.43
N GLU A 88 38.82 -24.61 39.34
CA GLU A 88 37.54 -24.96 39.95
C GLU A 88 36.91 -23.75 40.65
N ALA A 89 37.66 -23.03 41.47
CA ALA A 89 37.19 -21.80 42.11
C ALA A 89 36.84 -20.68 41.10
N SER A 90 37.50 -20.66 39.94
CA SER A 90 37.23 -19.71 38.85
C SER A 90 36.03 -20.08 37.98
N THR A 91 35.42 -21.26 38.15
CA THR A 91 34.26 -21.69 37.34
C THR A 91 32.91 -21.14 37.80
N VAL A 92 32.84 -20.40 38.91
CA VAL A 92 31.63 -19.62 39.24
C VAL A 92 31.58 -18.39 38.34
N GLY A 93 31.08 -18.59 37.11
CA GLY A 93 30.89 -17.54 36.13
C GLY A 93 29.73 -16.62 36.51
N ASP A 94 30.03 -15.38 36.87
CA ASP A 94 29.04 -14.32 37.01
C ASP A 94 28.73 -13.73 35.62
N VAL A 95 27.51 -13.96 35.13
CA VAL A 95 27.10 -13.49 33.80
C VAL A 95 26.67 -12.03 33.91
N ARG A 96 27.57 -11.12 33.51
CA ARG A 96 27.28 -9.68 33.47
C ARG A 96 26.89 -9.25 32.06
N ILE A 97 25.70 -8.66 31.94
CA ILE A 97 25.26 -8.02 30.69
C ILE A 97 26.14 -6.78 30.47
N VAL A 98 26.92 -6.78 29.38
CA VAL A 98 27.84 -5.67 29.04
C VAL A 98 27.13 -4.59 28.22
N ASP A 99 26.15 -4.96 27.40
CA ASP A 99 25.40 -4.02 26.57
C ASP A 99 23.95 -4.49 26.34
N PRO A 100 22.93 -3.76 26.84
CA PRO A 100 21.54 -4.08 26.54
C PRO A 100 21.18 -3.71 25.09
N ALA A 101 20.38 -4.54 24.44
CA ALA A 101 19.92 -4.27 23.08
C ALA A 101 19.04 -3.00 23.03
N ILE A 102 19.51 -1.97 22.32
CA ILE A 102 18.74 -0.74 22.09
C ILE A 102 17.73 -1.03 20.98
N THR A 103 16.46 -1.20 21.35
CA THR A 103 15.36 -1.17 20.37
C THR A 103 15.13 0.28 19.96
N GLN A 104 14.98 0.53 18.66
CA GLN A 104 14.48 1.81 18.18
C GLN A 104 12.95 1.74 18.17
N PRO A 105 12.22 2.35 19.12
CA PRO A 105 10.76 2.41 19.09
C PRO A 105 10.35 3.43 18.02
N GLY A 106 10.37 2.98 16.76
CA GLY A 106 10.05 3.81 15.62
C GLY A 106 9.84 2.96 14.38
N VAL A 107 8.67 3.12 13.75
CA VAL A 107 8.38 2.46 12.47
C VAL A 107 9.21 3.19 11.40
N LEU A 108 10.34 2.60 11.00
CA LEU A 108 11.34 3.23 10.12
C LEU A 108 10.77 3.57 8.73
N LYS A 109 9.71 2.89 8.29
CA LYS A 109 8.90 3.08 7.06
C LYS A 109 7.67 2.13 7.10
N PRO A 110 6.55 2.38 6.39
CA PRO A 110 6.23 3.56 5.58
C PRO A 110 5.44 4.62 6.35
N LYS A 111 5.52 5.89 5.91
CA LYS A 111 4.77 7.02 6.48
C LYS A 111 3.29 6.91 6.09
N LYS A 112 2.52 6.11 6.83
CA LYS A 112 1.10 5.79 6.54
C LYS A 112 0.24 7.04 6.31
N GLY A 113 0.43 8.11 7.08
CA GLY A 113 -0.30 9.37 6.89
C GLY A 113 -0.05 10.04 5.53
N LEU A 114 1.18 9.97 5.02
CA LEU A 114 1.56 10.53 3.71
C LEU A 114 0.95 9.72 2.55
N ILE A 115 0.85 8.40 2.72
CA ILE A 115 0.19 7.50 1.77
C ILE A 115 -1.32 7.76 1.74
N ILE A 116 -1.96 7.89 2.91
CA ILE A 116 -3.39 8.19 3.02
C ILE A 116 -3.70 9.55 2.39
N LEU A 117 -2.89 10.58 2.67
CA LEU A 117 -3.05 11.90 2.06
C LEU A 117 -2.91 11.82 0.53
N GLY A 118 -1.92 11.09 0.02
CA GLY A 118 -1.75 10.86 -1.41
C GLY A 118 -2.96 10.16 -2.03
N ALA A 119 -3.50 9.12 -1.38
CA ALA A 119 -4.66 8.39 -1.87
C ALA A 119 -5.94 9.26 -1.91
N ILE A 120 -6.15 10.13 -0.92
CA ILE A 120 -7.29 11.06 -0.90
C ILE A 120 -7.20 12.04 -2.07
N ILE A 121 -6.03 12.65 -2.28
CA ILE A 121 -5.83 13.62 -3.37
C ILE A 121 -6.06 12.94 -4.73
N LEU A 122 -5.48 11.75 -4.92
CA LEU A 122 -5.58 10.99 -6.17
C LEU A 122 -7.03 10.53 -6.43
N GLY A 123 -7.73 10.10 -5.39
CA GLY A 123 -9.16 9.74 -5.46
C GLY A 123 -10.05 10.93 -5.83
N LEU A 124 -9.82 12.10 -5.24
CA LEU A 124 -10.54 13.32 -5.61
C LEU A 124 -10.28 13.72 -7.07
N MET A 125 -9.02 13.66 -7.51
CA MET A 125 -8.67 13.96 -8.89
C MET A 125 -9.37 13.02 -9.88
N LEU A 126 -9.33 11.71 -9.62
CA LEU A 126 -10.01 10.71 -10.45
C LEU A 126 -11.53 10.90 -10.47
N SER A 127 -12.13 11.27 -9.34
CA SER A 127 -13.57 11.55 -9.27
C SER A 127 -13.96 12.74 -10.15
N ILE A 128 -13.21 13.85 -10.06
CA ILE A 128 -13.42 15.04 -10.90
C ILE A 128 -13.29 14.68 -12.38
N VAL A 129 -12.22 13.95 -12.75
CA VAL A 129 -12.01 13.49 -14.13
C VAL A 129 -13.16 12.59 -14.60
N GLY A 130 -13.64 11.67 -13.75
CA GLY A 130 -14.77 10.81 -14.07
C GLY A 130 -16.08 11.57 -14.31
N VAL A 131 -16.37 12.57 -13.48
CA VAL A 131 -17.55 13.44 -13.65
C VAL A 131 -17.45 14.27 -14.93
N LEU A 132 -16.27 14.85 -15.20
CA LEU A 132 -16.04 15.63 -16.43
C LEU A 132 -16.16 14.74 -17.67
N LEU A 133 -15.55 13.56 -17.69
CA LEU A 133 -15.70 12.60 -18.79
C LEU A 133 -17.16 12.24 -19.03
N ARG A 134 -17.92 11.95 -17.97
CA ARG A 134 -19.35 11.68 -18.07
C ARG A 134 -20.12 12.87 -18.63
N SER A 135 -19.78 14.09 -18.20
CA SER A 135 -20.38 15.33 -18.71
C SER A 135 -20.08 15.53 -20.20
N LEU A 136 -18.86 15.23 -20.65
CA LEU A 136 -18.45 15.35 -22.06
C LEU A 136 -19.16 14.34 -22.97
N PHE A 137 -19.49 13.15 -22.46
CA PHE A 137 -20.25 12.15 -23.20
C PHE A 137 -21.76 12.45 -23.26
N ASN A 138 -22.30 13.23 -22.32
CA ASN A 138 -23.68 13.69 -22.36
C ASN A 138 -23.83 14.87 -23.34
N ARG A 139 -24.02 14.57 -24.63
CA ARG A 139 -24.36 15.58 -25.65
C ARG A 139 -25.84 15.94 -25.57
N GLY A 140 -26.19 16.91 -24.73
CA GLY A 140 -27.50 17.54 -24.64
C GLY A 140 -27.41 19.06 -24.83
N ILE A 141 -28.53 19.70 -25.15
CA ILE A 141 -28.63 21.17 -25.11
C ILE A 141 -29.07 21.53 -23.69
N ASP A 142 -28.11 21.98 -22.87
CA ASP A 142 -28.34 22.25 -21.44
C ASP A 142 -28.56 23.75 -21.15
N SER A 143 -28.35 24.61 -22.14
CA SER A 143 -28.37 26.07 -21.99
C SER A 143 -29.05 26.74 -23.19
N PRO A 144 -29.97 27.70 -22.97
CA PRO A 144 -30.58 28.49 -24.04
C PRO A 144 -29.56 29.26 -24.89
N GLN A 145 -28.45 29.70 -24.29
CA GLN A 145 -27.40 30.46 -24.95
C GLN A 145 -26.78 29.67 -26.12
N VAL A 146 -26.67 28.34 -25.99
CA VAL A 146 -26.17 27.47 -27.06
C VAL A 146 -27.05 27.59 -28.32
N LEU A 147 -28.36 27.72 -28.17
CA LEU A 147 -29.28 27.90 -29.30
C LEU A 147 -29.18 29.31 -29.89
N GLU A 148 -29.06 30.33 -29.04
CA GLU A 148 -28.93 31.72 -29.47
C GLU A 148 -27.62 31.97 -30.25
N GLU A 149 -26.52 31.34 -29.85
CA GLU A 149 -25.24 31.39 -30.58
C GLU A 149 -25.36 30.81 -32.00
N HIS A 150 -26.26 29.85 -32.20
CA HIS A 150 -26.57 29.28 -33.51
C HIS A 150 -27.67 30.04 -34.27
N GLY A 151 -28.08 31.22 -33.78
CA GLY A 151 -29.08 32.08 -34.40
C GLY A 151 -30.54 31.63 -34.19
N ILE A 152 -30.79 30.71 -33.25
CA ILE A 152 -32.13 30.23 -32.92
C ILE A 152 -32.64 31.01 -31.71
N SER A 153 -33.67 31.83 -31.89
CA SER A 153 -34.26 32.60 -30.80
C SER A 153 -35.07 31.71 -29.84
N VAL A 154 -34.75 31.80 -28.55
CA VAL A 154 -35.43 31.04 -27.50
C VAL A 154 -36.55 31.88 -26.89
N TYR A 155 -37.81 31.53 -27.18
CA TYR A 155 -38.97 32.27 -26.67
C TYR A 155 -39.32 31.99 -25.21
N ALA A 156 -39.01 30.80 -24.70
CA ALA A 156 -39.18 30.44 -23.29
C ALA A 156 -38.34 29.23 -22.91
N SER A 157 -37.96 29.17 -21.63
CA SER A 157 -37.40 27.97 -20.99
C SER A 157 -38.39 27.46 -19.96
N ILE A 158 -39.01 26.31 -20.23
CA ILE A 158 -40.05 25.74 -19.38
C ILE A 158 -39.40 24.68 -18.46
N PRO A 159 -39.36 24.90 -17.14
CA PRO A 159 -38.79 23.94 -16.21
C PRO A 159 -39.65 22.67 -16.11
N LEU A 160 -39.03 21.58 -15.66
CA LEU A 160 -39.74 20.34 -15.37
C LEU A 160 -40.65 20.53 -14.14
N SER A 161 -41.95 20.28 -14.30
CA SER A 161 -42.89 20.27 -13.17
C SER A 161 -42.84 18.92 -12.45
N GLU A 162 -42.36 18.93 -11.20
CA GLU A 162 -42.38 17.73 -10.35
C GLU A 162 -43.82 17.32 -9.98
N TRP A 163 -44.75 18.27 -9.89
CA TRP A 163 -46.18 17.99 -9.63
C TRP A 163 -46.81 17.18 -10.76
N GLN A 164 -46.50 17.55 -12.01
CA GLN A 164 -46.98 16.85 -13.20
C GLN A 164 -46.33 15.48 -13.31
N LYS A 165 -45.00 15.42 -13.15
CA LYS A 165 -44.22 14.18 -13.22
C LYS A 165 -44.68 13.14 -12.20
N ALA A 166 -45.05 13.56 -10.98
CA ALA A 166 -45.58 12.67 -9.97
C ALA A 166 -46.95 12.07 -10.32
N ARG A 167 -47.77 12.78 -11.12
CA ARG A 167 -49.11 12.37 -11.53
C ARG A 167 -49.15 11.67 -12.89
N ASP A 168 -48.13 11.89 -13.71
CA ASP A 168 -47.98 11.24 -15.00
C ASP A 168 -47.68 9.75 -14.79
N SER A 169 -48.74 8.93 -14.72
CA SER A 169 -48.59 7.48 -14.70
C SER A 169 -48.20 6.98 -16.10
N VAL A 170 -47.04 6.35 -16.21
CA VAL A 170 -46.62 5.68 -17.45
C VAL A 170 -47.28 4.31 -17.49
N LYS A 171 -48.31 4.14 -18.33
CA LYS A 171 -48.87 2.82 -18.62
C LYS A 171 -48.32 2.31 -19.93
N THR A 172 -47.61 1.19 -19.88
CA THR A 172 -47.17 0.48 -21.09
C THR A 172 -48.31 -0.44 -21.54
N ILE A 173 -48.95 -0.14 -22.67
CA ILE A 173 -49.98 -0.99 -23.27
C ILE A 173 -49.45 -1.45 -24.62
N LYS A 174 -49.33 -2.78 -24.82
CA LYS A 174 -48.83 -3.40 -26.08
C LYS A 174 -47.49 -2.84 -26.57
N GLY A 175 -46.50 -2.69 -25.67
CA GLY A 175 -45.16 -2.21 -26.01
C GLY A 175 -45.06 -0.71 -26.32
N ILE A 176 -46.17 0.02 -26.31
CA ILE A 176 -46.22 1.47 -26.51
C ILE A 176 -46.38 2.13 -25.14
N LYS A 177 -45.40 2.95 -24.74
CA LYS A 177 -45.52 3.81 -23.55
C LYS A 177 -46.60 4.85 -23.82
N ARG A 178 -47.74 4.74 -23.15
CA ARG A 178 -48.77 5.79 -23.12
C ARG A 178 -48.61 6.58 -21.83
N TYR A 179 -48.31 7.86 -21.98
CA TYR A 179 -48.28 8.81 -20.88
C TYR A 179 -49.70 9.30 -20.68
N LYS A 180 -50.37 8.84 -19.61
CA LYS A 180 -51.68 9.39 -19.24
C LYS A 180 -51.44 10.65 -18.43
N GLN A 181 -51.42 11.80 -19.11
CA GLN A 181 -51.48 13.09 -18.43
C GLN A 181 -52.88 13.24 -17.84
N SER A 182 -53.00 13.01 -16.53
CA SER A 182 -54.31 12.86 -15.89
C SER A 182 -55.08 14.17 -15.78
N GLN A 183 -54.38 15.32 -15.78
CA GLN A 183 -54.95 16.65 -15.61
C GLN A 183 -54.08 17.69 -16.32
N LEU A 184 -54.72 18.74 -16.85
CA LEU A 184 -54.04 19.91 -17.42
C LEU A 184 -53.40 20.73 -16.30
N LEU A 185 -52.07 20.90 -16.34
CA LEU A 185 -51.30 21.56 -15.27
C LEU A 185 -51.80 22.99 -14.99
N ALA A 186 -52.18 23.74 -16.02
CA ALA A 186 -52.68 25.11 -15.91
C ALA A 186 -53.97 25.23 -15.07
N VAL A 187 -54.71 24.13 -14.90
CA VAL A 187 -55.92 24.04 -14.06
C VAL A 187 -55.62 23.37 -12.73
N GLY A 188 -54.85 22.27 -12.75
CA GLY A 188 -54.56 21.47 -11.56
C GLY A 188 -53.57 22.12 -10.58
N ASN A 189 -52.56 22.83 -11.09
CA ASN A 189 -51.60 23.59 -10.28
C ASN A 189 -51.19 24.90 -11.00
N PRO A 190 -52.03 25.94 -10.99
CA PRO A 190 -51.78 27.18 -11.72
C PRO A 190 -50.55 27.96 -11.23
N THR A 191 -50.05 27.69 -10.01
CA THR A 191 -48.90 28.35 -9.41
C THR A 191 -47.58 27.63 -9.67
N ASP A 192 -47.58 26.56 -10.46
CA ASP A 192 -46.36 25.83 -10.85
C ASP A 192 -45.41 26.71 -11.68
N LEU A 193 -44.10 26.54 -11.46
CA LEU A 193 -43.05 27.26 -12.21
C LEU A 193 -43.14 27.02 -13.72
N ALA A 194 -43.56 25.82 -14.14
CA ALA A 194 -43.78 25.52 -15.56
C ALA A 194 -44.91 26.38 -16.15
N ILE A 195 -45.97 26.64 -15.38
CA ILE A 195 -47.07 27.50 -15.81
C ILE A 195 -46.64 28.97 -15.84
N GLU A 196 -45.82 29.41 -14.90
CA GLU A 196 -45.26 30.77 -14.95
C GLU A 196 -44.36 30.98 -16.18
N ALA A 197 -43.53 29.99 -16.52
CA ALA A 197 -42.77 30.00 -17.76
C ALA A 197 -43.66 30.05 -19.01
N ILE A 198 -44.82 29.37 -18.98
CA ILE A 198 -45.82 29.43 -20.06
C ILE A 198 -46.53 30.80 -20.11
N ARG A 199 -46.74 31.48 -18.97
CA ARG A 199 -47.23 32.87 -18.95
C ARG A 199 -46.21 33.82 -19.57
N SER A 200 -44.93 33.65 -19.29
CA SER A 200 -43.84 34.38 -19.94
C SER A 200 -43.78 34.10 -21.44
N LEU A 201 -43.98 32.84 -21.84
CA LEU A 201 -44.10 32.45 -23.25
C LEU A 201 -45.28 33.18 -23.93
N ARG A 202 -46.45 33.24 -23.29
CA ARG A 202 -47.62 34.00 -23.81
C ARG A 202 -47.27 35.46 -24.06
N THR A 203 -46.60 36.12 -23.10
CA THR A 203 -46.22 37.53 -23.24
C THR A 203 -45.24 37.72 -24.41
N SER A 204 -44.24 36.86 -24.51
CA SER A 204 -43.27 36.89 -25.63
C SER A 204 -43.94 36.66 -26.98
N LEU A 205 -44.88 35.71 -27.06
CA LEU A 205 -45.68 35.49 -28.26
C LEU A 205 -46.61 36.64 -28.58
N HIS A 206 -47.17 37.32 -27.58
CA HIS A 206 -48.02 38.48 -27.82
C HIS A 206 -47.26 39.56 -28.60
N PHE A 207 -46.02 39.84 -28.22
CA PHE A 207 -45.16 40.78 -28.95
C PHE A 207 -44.77 40.26 -30.34
N ALA A 208 -44.38 38.99 -30.45
CA ALA A 208 -44.02 38.40 -31.74
C ALA A 208 -45.20 38.39 -32.73
N MET A 209 -46.41 38.12 -32.23
CA MET A 209 -47.62 38.07 -33.05
C MET A 209 -48.19 39.44 -33.40
N MET A 210 -47.78 40.54 -32.74
CA MET A 210 -48.20 41.89 -33.15
C MET A 210 -47.70 42.25 -34.55
N GLN A 211 -46.60 41.65 -34.99
CA GLN A 211 -46.02 41.86 -36.33
C GLN A 211 -46.45 40.78 -37.34
N ALA A 212 -47.23 39.77 -36.91
CA ALA A 212 -47.68 38.69 -37.77
C ALA A 212 -48.94 39.08 -38.57
N GLN A 213 -49.10 38.51 -39.76
CA GLN A 213 -50.24 38.79 -40.64
C GLN A 213 -51.55 38.14 -40.17
N ASN A 214 -51.48 37.11 -39.32
CA ASN A 214 -52.64 36.38 -38.83
C ASN A 214 -52.47 35.95 -37.36
N ASN A 215 -53.55 35.42 -36.79
CA ASN A 215 -53.60 34.91 -35.41
C ASN A 215 -53.38 33.39 -35.32
N VAL A 216 -52.74 32.77 -36.33
CA VAL A 216 -52.52 31.33 -36.39
C VAL A 216 -51.12 31.00 -35.90
N LEU A 217 -51.03 30.19 -34.84
CA LEU A 217 -49.78 29.72 -34.28
C LEU A 217 -49.65 28.21 -34.48
N MET A 218 -48.61 27.78 -35.19
CA MET A 218 -48.24 26.36 -35.29
C MET A 218 -47.19 26.01 -34.25
N MET A 219 -47.42 24.93 -33.49
CA MET A 219 -46.46 24.38 -32.55
C MET A 219 -45.99 23.00 -33.01
N THR A 220 -44.68 22.83 -33.13
CA THR A 220 -44.05 21.58 -33.56
C THR A 220 -42.87 21.24 -32.66
N GLY A 221 -42.33 20.02 -32.80
CA GLY A 221 -41.21 19.53 -32.00
C GLY A 221 -40.18 18.78 -32.84
N VAL A 222 -38.92 18.80 -32.39
CA VAL A 222 -37.79 18.15 -33.07
C VAL A 222 -37.90 16.62 -33.02
N SER A 223 -38.44 16.08 -31.91
CA SER A 223 -38.54 14.64 -31.67
C SER A 223 -39.86 14.26 -30.98
N PRO A 224 -40.29 12.98 -31.04
CA PRO A 224 -41.41 12.50 -30.25
C PRO A 224 -41.18 12.66 -28.74
N SER A 225 -42.26 12.84 -27.97
CA SER A 225 -42.23 12.86 -26.49
C SER A 225 -41.42 13.98 -25.82
N ILE A 226 -41.15 15.08 -26.52
CA ILE A 226 -40.47 16.27 -25.93
C ILE A 226 -41.40 17.24 -25.19
N GLY A 227 -42.70 16.93 -25.08
CA GLY A 227 -43.67 17.80 -24.40
C GLY A 227 -44.43 18.78 -25.30
N LYS A 228 -44.43 18.60 -26.64
CA LYS A 228 -45.16 19.46 -27.59
C LYS A 228 -46.63 19.69 -27.19
N THR A 229 -47.37 18.61 -26.95
CA THR A 229 -48.80 18.64 -26.58
C THR A 229 -49.02 19.29 -25.22
N PHE A 230 -48.10 19.08 -24.27
CA PHE A 230 -48.14 19.71 -22.95
C PHE A 230 -48.04 21.23 -23.06
N VAL A 231 -47.07 21.75 -23.83
CA VAL A 231 -46.93 23.21 -23.99
C VAL A 231 -48.14 23.77 -24.75
N CYS A 232 -48.61 23.11 -25.81
CA CYS A 232 -49.78 23.56 -26.58
C CYS A 232 -51.04 23.71 -25.71
N ALA A 233 -51.40 22.65 -24.98
CA ALA A 233 -52.64 22.62 -24.21
C ALA A 233 -52.61 23.62 -23.04
N ASN A 234 -51.48 23.71 -22.32
CA ASN A 234 -51.35 24.66 -21.22
C ASN A 234 -51.26 26.10 -21.71
N LEU A 235 -50.58 26.37 -22.84
CA LEU A 235 -50.57 27.70 -23.44
C LEU A 235 -51.98 28.13 -23.87
N ALA A 236 -52.76 27.22 -24.49
CA ALA A 236 -54.14 27.50 -24.85
C ALA A 236 -55.00 27.87 -23.63
N ALA A 237 -54.85 27.14 -22.51
CA ALA A 237 -55.53 27.45 -21.25
C ALA A 237 -55.07 28.78 -20.63
N VAL A 238 -53.76 29.07 -20.64
CA VAL A 238 -53.22 30.35 -20.11
C VAL A 238 -53.63 31.55 -20.97
N ILE A 239 -53.82 31.37 -22.28
CA ILE A 239 -54.37 32.41 -23.17
C ILE A 239 -55.87 32.57 -22.92
N SER A 240 -56.64 31.49 -22.78
CA SER A 240 -58.09 31.59 -22.55
C SER A 240 -58.43 32.26 -21.21
N GLN A 241 -57.59 32.07 -20.19
CA GLN A 241 -57.68 32.78 -18.91
C GLN A 241 -57.58 34.32 -19.03
N THR A 242 -57.04 34.84 -20.13
CA THR A 242 -57.00 36.29 -20.43
C THR A 242 -58.25 36.78 -21.18
N ASN A 243 -59.34 36.01 -21.13
CA ASN A 243 -60.62 36.31 -21.78
C ASN A 243 -60.52 36.40 -23.31
N LYS A 244 -59.58 35.66 -23.92
CA LYS A 244 -59.46 35.52 -25.37
C LYS A 244 -60.11 34.23 -25.85
N ARG A 245 -60.73 34.27 -27.04
CA ARG A 245 -61.24 33.07 -27.72
C ARG A 245 -60.06 32.31 -28.34
N VAL A 246 -59.85 31.06 -27.91
CA VAL A 246 -58.74 30.21 -28.35
C VAL A 246 -59.31 28.92 -28.93
N LEU A 247 -58.85 28.54 -30.11
CA LEU A 247 -59.12 27.25 -30.73
C LEU A 247 -57.82 26.44 -30.77
N LEU A 248 -57.82 25.27 -30.14
CA LEU A 248 -56.73 24.30 -30.23
C LEU A 248 -57.12 23.22 -31.24
N ILE A 249 -56.32 23.05 -32.29
CA ILE A 249 -56.52 22.02 -33.31
C ILE A 249 -55.40 20.99 -33.17
N ASP A 250 -55.76 19.74 -32.89
CA ASP A 250 -54.79 18.65 -32.84
C ASP A 250 -54.54 18.09 -34.24
N CYS A 251 -53.44 18.50 -34.85
CA CYS A 251 -53.01 18.01 -36.15
C CYS A 251 -52.20 16.69 -36.05
N ASP A 252 -51.96 16.13 -34.86
CA ASP A 252 -51.29 14.83 -34.70
C ASP A 252 -52.30 13.68 -34.84
N MET A 253 -52.70 13.38 -36.07
CA MET A 253 -53.66 12.30 -36.36
C MET A 253 -53.11 10.89 -36.07
N ARG A 254 -51.83 10.74 -35.69
CA ARG A 254 -51.20 9.44 -35.42
C ARG A 254 -51.19 9.09 -33.94
N LYS A 255 -50.78 10.02 -33.09
CA LYS A 255 -50.62 9.82 -31.64
C LYS A 255 -51.26 10.94 -30.81
N GLY A 256 -52.15 11.73 -31.40
CA GLY A 256 -52.90 12.79 -30.73
C GLY A 256 -53.74 12.23 -29.58
N TYR A 257 -53.65 12.89 -28.43
CA TYR A 257 -54.37 12.54 -27.20
C TYR A 257 -54.96 13.77 -26.51
N THR A 258 -55.05 14.89 -27.22
CA THR A 258 -55.58 16.16 -26.69
C THR A 258 -57.02 16.06 -26.20
N HIS A 259 -57.86 15.24 -26.86
CA HIS A 259 -59.24 14.97 -26.45
C HIS A 259 -59.31 14.32 -25.05
N GLU A 260 -58.45 13.31 -24.79
CA GLU A 260 -58.34 12.69 -23.46
C GLU A 260 -57.86 13.70 -22.41
N LEU A 261 -56.91 14.58 -22.77
CA LEU A 261 -56.32 15.57 -21.87
C LEU A 261 -57.32 16.67 -21.47
N LEU A 262 -58.16 17.11 -22.41
CA LEU A 262 -59.12 18.20 -22.20
C LEU A 262 -60.50 17.71 -21.73
N GLY A 263 -60.70 16.40 -21.59
CA GLY A 263 -61.93 15.82 -21.07
C GLY A 263 -63.10 15.82 -22.06
N HIS A 264 -62.83 15.96 -23.36
CA HIS A 264 -63.84 15.74 -24.41
C HIS A 264 -63.83 14.28 -24.82
N GLN A 265 -64.92 13.55 -24.51
CA GLN A 265 -65.24 12.25 -25.09
C GLN A 265 -65.92 12.44 -26.44
#